data_AF-A0AAV5CZY9-F1
#
_entry.id   AF-A0AAV5CZY9-F1
#
_cell.length_a   1.000
_cell.length_b   1.000
_cell.length_c   1.000
_cell.angle_alpha   90.00
_cell.angle_beta   90.00
_cell.angle_gamma   90.00
#
_symmetry.space_group_name_H-M   'P 1'
#
loop_
_entity.id
_entity.type
_entity.pdbx_description
1 polymer ?
#
loop_
_entity_poly.entity_id
_entity_poly.type
_entity_poly.pdbx_seq_one_letter_code
_entity_poly.pdbx_strand_id
1 'polypeptide(L)'
;MEASSWDALRKQARRLEAQLDDQMNAYRKLVSMKSDGSENDIESDIERSLKQLQQVNSQMQTWVSSGGSEVLSHTLTRHMEILQDLTQEFYCLRLSLRAKQQHASLLDLRDFDRASFDVEGAAGSSDQYLLKEQATISRSTGQVQDISLISFFKP
;
A
#
# COMPACT_ATOMS: atom_id res chain seq x y z
N MET A 1 -10.16 33.78 30.87
CA MET A 1 -10.64 32.37 30.88
C MET A 1 -10.61 31.75 29.48
N GLU A 2 -10.65 32.54 28.40
CA GLU A 2 -10.57 32.08 26.99
C GLU A 2 -9.36 31.20 26.62
N ALA A 3 -8.17 31.49 27.17
CA ALA A 3 -6.96 30.74 26.87
C ALA A 3 -7.07 29.24 27.26
N SER A 4 -7.85 28.91 28.30
CA SER A 4 -8.03 27.53 28.76
C SER A 4 -8.81 26.68 27.75
N SER A 5 -9.77 27.26 27.03
CA SER A 5 -10.59 26.53 26.05
C SER A 5 -9.82 26.28 24.76
N TRP A 6 -9.15 27.30 24.22
CA TRP A 6 -8.30 27.17 23.03
C TRP A 6 -7.10 26.24 23.28
N ASP A 7 -6.44 26.36 24.43
CA ASP A 7 -5.33 25.47 24.79
C ASP A 7 -5.78 24.01 24.96
N ALA A 8 -6.99 23.78 25.50
CA ALA A 8 -7.58 22.45 25.57
C ALA A 8 -7.82 21.85 24.17
N LEU A 9 -8.38 22.62 23.23
CA LEU A 9 -8.55 22.17 21.84
C LEU A 9 -7.21 21.81 21.20
N ARG A 10 -6.17 22.65 21.39
CA ARG A 10 -4.82 22.37 20.84
C ARG A 10 -4.21 21.10 21.41
N LYS A 11 -4.32 20.91 22.72
CA LYS A 11 -3.86 19.68 23.38
C LYS A 11 -4.62 18.46 22.87
N GLN A 12 -5.93 18.58 22.66
CA GLN A 12 -6.74 17.51 22.12
C GLN A 12 -6.34 17.16 20.68
N ALA A 13 -6.12 18.16 19.82
CA ALA A 13 -5.64 17.95 18.46
C ALA A 13 -4.29 17.23 18.44
N ARG A 14 -3.30 17.71 19.22
CA ARG A 14 -1.98 17.06 19.31
C ARG A 14 -2.05 15.62 19.81
N ARG A 15 -2.95 15.33 20.75
CA ARG A 15 -3.17 13.96 21.23
C ARG A 15 -3.74 13.06 20.13
N LEU A 16 -4.73 13.55 19.39
CA LEU A 16 -5.35 12.80 18.30
C LEU A 16 -4.38 12.56 17.13
N GLU A 17 -3.55 13.55 16.80
CA GLU A 17 -2.48 13.41 15.80
C GLU A 17 -1.49 12.31 16.19
N ALA A 18 -0.96 12.33 17.42
CA ALA A 18 -0.04 11.31 17.89
C ALA A 18 -0.69 9.91 17.94
N GLN A 19 -1.96 9.85 18.35
CA GLN A 19 -2.73 8.60 18.35
C GLN A 19 -2.90 8.06 16.92
N LEU A 20 -3.21 8.94 15.95
CA LEU A 20 -3.34 8.56 14.56
C LEU A 20 -2.02 8.02 14.01
N ASP A 21 -0.89 8.67 14.30
CA ASP A 21 0.44 8.17 13.90
C ASP A 21 0.69 6.74 14.41
N ASP A 22 0.40 6.48 15.69
CA ASP A 22 0.54 5.15 16.29
C ASP A 22 -0.39 4.12 15.63
N GLN A 23 -1.64 4.51 15.35
CA GLN A 23 -2.61 3.66 14.67
C GLN A 23 -2.20 3.36 13.22
N MET A 24 -1.71 4.35 12.46
CA MET A 24 -1.18 4.13 11.10
C MET A 24 0.00 3.17 11.11
N ASN A 25 0.89 3.30 12.11
CA ASN A 25 2.03 2.40 12.28
C ASN A 25 1.58 0.97 12.61
N ALA A 26 0.57 0.79 13.46
CA ALA A 26 -0.01 -0.52 13.75
C ALA A 26 -0.69 -1.11 12.50
N TYR A 27 -1.44 -0.30 11.77
CA TYR A 27 -2.11 -0.70 10.53
C TYR A 27 -1.11 -1.18 9.47
N ARG A 28 0.00 -0.44 9.28
CA ARG A 28 1.14 -0.83 8.41
C ARG A 28 1.71 -2.21 8.77
N LYS A 29 1.75 -2.57 10.05
CA LYS A 29 2.26 -3.87 10.50
C LYS A 29 1.28 -5.00 10.20
N LEU A 30 -0.01 -4.77 10.41
CA LEU A 30 -1.06 -5.73 10.02
C LEU A 30 -0.99 -6.05 8.52
N VAL A 31 -0.70 -5.05 7.67
CA VAL A 31 -0.50 -5.25 6.23
C VAL A 31 0.61 -6.26 5.90
N SER A 32 1.59 -6.43 6.78
CA SER A 32 2.71 -7.34 6.57
C SER A 32 2.48 -8.74 7.16
N MET A 33 1.45 -8.91 7.99
CA MET A 33 1.13 -10.17 8.68
C MET A 33 -0.16 -10.76 8.08
N LYS A 34 -0.32 -12.10 8.14
CA LYS A 34 -1.53 -12.75 7.60
C LYS A 34 -2.75 -12.25 8.40
N SER A 35 -3.67 -11.55 7.73
CA SER A 35 -4.82 -10.85 8.35
C SER A 35 -5.78 -11.85 9.01
N ASP A 36 -6.09 -11.66 10.30
CA ASP A 36 -7.03 -12.49 11.09
C ASP A 36 -8.41 -11.85 11.25
N GLY A 37 -8.68 -10.74 10.57
CA GLY A 37 -9.90 -9.94 10.71
C GLY A 37 -9.75 -8.70 11.59
N SER A 38 -8.69 -8.58 12.40
CA SER A 38 -8.37 -7.40 13.23
C SER A 38 -8.14 -6.11 12.44
N GLU A 39 -7.93 -6.21 11.12
CA GLU A 39 -7.72 -5.07 10.22
C GLU A 39 -8.91 -4.11 10.17
N ASN A 40 -10.13 -4.64 10.14
CA ASN A 40 -11.35 -3.82 10.06
C ASN A 40 -11.57 -2.99 11.33
N ASP A 41 -11.17 -3.53 12.48
CA ASP A 41 -11.28 -2.83 13.76
C ASP A 41 -10.33 -1.63 13.81
N ILE A 42 -9.06 -1.83 13.41
CA ILE A 42 -8.08 -0.73 13.34
C ILE A 42 -8.49 0.31 12.29
N GLU A 43 -8.99 -0.13 11.13
CA GLU A 43 -9.48 0.78 10.08
C GLU A 43 -10.61 1.68 10.61
N SER A 44 -11.59 1.08 11.31
CA SER A 44 -12.71 1.79 11.92
C SER A 44 -12.26 2.77 13.02
N ASP A 45 -11.26 2.38 13.82
CA ASP A 45 -10.71 3.21 14.89
C ASP A 45 -9.93 4.41 14.36
N ILE A 46 -9.21 4.24 13.25
CA ILE A 46 -8.54 5.34 12.53
C ILE A 46 -9.58 6.31 11.97
N GLU A 47 -10.62 5.81 11.30
CA GLU A 47 -11.69 6.66 10.74
C GLU A 47 -12.39 7.48 11.84
N ARG A 48 -12.64 6.87 13.00
CA ARG A 48 -13.24 7.57 14.14
C ARG A 48 -12.32 8.69 14.65
N SER A 49 -11.02 8.42 14.74
CA SER A 49 -10.03 9.38 15.24
C SER A 49 -9.82 10.54 14.27
N LEU A 50 -9.82 10.29 12.95
CA LEU A 50 -9.80 11.33 11.90
C LEU A 50 -11.04 12.23 11.99
N LYS A 51 -12.24 11.65 12.13
CA LYS A 51 -13.48 12.43 12.31
C LYS A 51 -13.43 13.30 13.56
N GLN A 52 -12.89 12.78 14.65
CA GLN A 52 -12.74 13.54 15.89
C GLN A 52 -11.75 14.70 15.72
N LEU A 53 -10.62 14.49 15.03
CA LEU A 53 -9.65 15.56 14.75
C LEU A 53 -10.26 16.63 13.84
N GLN A 54 -11.02 16.24 12.82
CA GLN A 54 -11.79 17.16 11.99
C GLN A 54 -12.78 18.00 12.81
N GLN A 55 -13.48 17.38 13.76
CA GLN A 55 -14.40 18.09 14.66
C GLN A 55 -13.66 19.12 15.54
N VAL A 56 -12.50 18.75 16.10
CA VAL A 56 -11.67 19.67 16.89
C VAL A 56 -11.18 20.84 16.04
N ASN A 57 -10.72 20.58 14.81
CA ASN A 57 -10.30 21.64 13.88
C ASN A 57 -11.47 22.56 13.50
N SER A 58 -12.67 22.01 13.33
CA SER A 58 -13.88 22.82 13.09
C SER A 58 -14.24 23.70 14.29
N GLN A 59 -14.08 23.19 15.52
CA GLN A 59 -14.25 24.01 16.72
C GLN A 59 -13.18 25.10 16.77
N MET A 60 -11.91 24.79 16.52
CA MET A 60 -10.86 25.81 16.43
C MET A 60 -11.16 26.88 15.36
N GLN A 61 -11.75 26.49 14.23
CA GLN A 61 -12.16 27.43 13.19
C GLN A 61 -13.17 28.46 13.69
N THR A 62 -14.12 28.08 14.55
CA THR A 62 -15.08 29.05 15.11
C THR A 62 -14.38 30.11 15.97
N TRP A 63 -13.31 29.73 16.69
CA TRP A 63 -12.49 30.66 17.49
C TRP A 63 -11.68 31.63 16.62
N VAL A 64 -11.12 31.13 15.52
CA VAL A 64 -10.40 31.98 14.55
C VAL A 64 -11.38 32.96 13.90
N SER A 65 -12.55 32.49 13.48
CA SER A 65 -13.58 33.29 12.83
C SER A 65 -14.24 34.32 13.76
N SER A 66 -14.23 34.13 15.08
CA SER A 66 -14.75 35.10 16.06
C SER A 66 -13.81 36.28 16.36
N GLY A 67 -12.80 36.51 15.51
CA GLY A 67 -11.80 37.57 15.70
C GLY A 67 -10.51 37.07 16.37
N GLY A 68 -10.12 35.82 16.11
CA GLY A 68 -8.87 35.26 16.61
C GLY A 68 -7.64 35.99 16.07
N SER A 69 -6.56 36.01 16.86
CA SER A 69 -5.26 36.56 16.43
C SER A 69 -4.68 35.76 15.26
N GLU A 70 -3.84 36.41 14.45
CA GLU A 70 -3.06 35.78 13.38
C GLU A 70 -2.33 34.50 13.83
N VAL A 71 -1.85 34.46 15.08
CA VAL A 71 -1.20 33.29 15.67
C VAL A 71 -2.16 32.10 15.79
N LEU A 72 -3.42 32.35 16.15
CA LEU A 72 -4.45 31.31 16.24
C LEU A 72 -4.78 30.79 14.83
N SER A 73 -4.92 31.70 13.86
CA SER A 73 -5.15 31.35 12.45
C SER A 73 -4.03 30.45 11.92
N HIS A 74 -2.77 30.83 12.14
CA HIS A 74 -1.63 30.04 11.69
C HIS A 74 -1.57 28.66 12.37
N THR A 75 -1.87 28.62 13.67
CA THR A 75 -1.93 27.35 14.41
C THR A 75 -3.02 26.44 13.86
N LEU A 76 -4.20 26.98 13.54
CA LEU A 76 -5.28 26.21 12.91
C LEU A 76 -4.90 25.71 11.52
N THR A 77 -4.30 26.56 10.68
CA THR A 77 -3.81 26.16 9.36
C THR A 77 -2.89 24.94 9.48
N ARG A 78 -1.96 24.95 10.44
CA ARG A 78 -1.07 23.81 10.68
C ARG A 78 -1.84 22.54 11.05
N HIS A 79 -2.83 22.62 11.93
CA HIS A 79 -3.65 21.46 12.30
C HIS A 79 -4.49 20.93 11.14
N MET A 80 -4.94 21.80 10.22
CA MET A 80 -5.66 21.39 9.01
C MET A 80 -4.75 20.67 8.02
N GLU A 81 -3.52 21.15 7.81
CA GLU A 81 -2.51 20.48 6.98
C GLU A 81 -2.21 19.08 7.52
N ILE A 82 -1.96 18.95 8.84
CA ILE A 82 -1.69 17.66 9.46
C ILE A 82 -2.87 16.69 9.27
N LEU A 83 -4.11 17.15 9.46
CA LEU A 83 -5.30 16.33 9.21
C LEU A 83 -5.38 15.87 7.75
N GLN A 84 -5.05 16.75 6.80
CA GLN A 84 -5.02 16.41 5.38
C GLN A 84 -3.97 15.33 5.08
N ASP A 85 -2.75 15.51 5.59
CA ASP A 85 -1.65 14.57 5.42
C ASP A 85 -2.00 13.19 5.98
N LEU A 86 -2.54 13.13 7.21
CA LEU A 86 -2.98 11.89 7.87
C LEU A 86 -4.12 11.19 7.09
N THR A 87 -5.07 11.97 6.56
CA THR A 87 -6.17 11.43 5.76
C THR A 87 -5.65 10.82 4.45
N GLN A 88 -4.71 11.51 3.79
CA GLN A 88 -4.11 11.03 2.55
C GLN A 88 -3.25 9.79 2.79
N GLU A 89 -2.46 9.79 3.87
CA GLU A 89 -1.67 8.64 4.28
C GLU A 89 -2.55 7.40 4.48
N PHE A 90 -3.63 7.54 5.23
CA PHE A 90 -4.57 6.46 5.50
C PHE A 90 -5.17 5.88 4.21
N TYR A 91 -5.59 6.76 3.31
CA TYR A 91 -6.12 6.34 2.01
C TYR A 91 -5.08 5.53 1.21
N CYS A 92 -3.86 6.04 1.12
CA CYS A 92 -2.75 5.36 0.45
C CYS A 92 -2.45 3.99 1.09
N LEU A 93 -2.51 3.90 2.43
CA LEU A 93 -2.33 2.65 3.15
C LEU A 93 -3.41 1.62 2.83
N ARG A 94 -4.69 2.02 2.83
CA ARG A 94 -5.81 1.14 2.46
C ARG A 94 -5.68 0.61 1.04
N LEU A 95 -5.30 1.46 0.09
CA LEU A 95 -5.05 1.03 -1.29
C LEU A 95 -3.90 0.02 -1.39
N SER A 96 -2.77 0.31 -0.71
CA SER A 96 -1.61 -0.58 -0.70
C SER A 96 -1.93 -1.94 -0.10
N LEU A 97 -2.73 -1.97 0.97
CA LEU A 97 -3.17 -3.19 1.64
C LEU A 97 -4.05 -4.05 0.72
N ARG A 98 -5.08 -3.45 0.13
CA ARG A 98 -5.98 -4.15 -0.79
C ARG A 98 -5.22 -4.76 -1.98
N ALA A 99 -4.26 -4.02 -2.55
CA ALA A 99 -3.43 -4.53 -3.63
C ALA A 99 -2.61 -5.77 -3.22
N LYS A 100 -2.05 -5.77 -2.01
CA LYS A 100 -1.30 -6.92 -1.45
C LYS A 100 -2.21 -8.12 -1.16
N GLN A 101 -3.40 -7.89 -0.60
CA GLN A 101 -4.38 -8.95 -0.35
C GLN A 101 -4.81 -9.62 -1.66
N GLN A 102 -5.13 -8.83 -2.69
CA GLN A 102 -5.48 -9.37 -4.01
C GLN A 102 -4.36 -10.24 -4.59
N HIS A 103 -3.10 -9.80 -4.46
CA HIS A 103 -1.96 -10.59 -4.92
C HIS A 103 -1.78 -11.89 -4.11
N ALA A 104 -2.00 -11.85 -2.79
CA ALA A 104 -1.94 -13.03 -1.94
C ALA A 104 -3.05 -14.05 -2.28
N SER A 105 -4.29 -13.60 -2.51
CA SER A 105 -5.40 -14.48 -2.91
C SER A 105 -5.17 -15.16 -4.26
N LEU A 106 -4.55 -14.46 -5.22
CA LEU A 106 -4.18 -15.06 -6.51
C LEU A 106 -3.11 -16.16 -6.36
N LEU A 107 -2.12 -15.95 -5.48
CA LEU A 107 -1.11 -16.97 -5.18
C LEU A 107 -1.72 -18.18 -4.47
N ASP A 108 -2.59 -17.96 -3.49
CA ASP A 108 -3.30 -19.01 -2.76
C ASP A 108 -4.14 -19.90 -3.70
N LEU A 109 -4.84 -19.31 -4.67
CA LEU A 109 -5.57 -20.05 -5.70
C LEU A 109 -4.64 -20.93 -6.57
N ARG A 110 -3.46 -20.42 -6.94
CA ARG A 110 -2.49 -21.19 -7.73
C ARG A 110 -1.88 -22.33 -6.93
N ASP A 111 -1.62 -22.11 -5.63
CA ASP A 111 -1.11 -23.16 -4.74
C ASP A 111 -2.17 -24.25 -4.52
N PHE A 112 -3.46 -23.89 -4.46
CA PHE A 112 -4.56 -24.85 -4.47
C PHE A 112 -4.63 -25.66 -5.77
N ASP A 113 -4.55 -25.02 -6.94
CA ASP A 113 -4.58 -25.70 -8.25
C ASP A 113 -3.36 -26.64 -8.44
N ARG A 114 -2.20 -26.24 -7.91
CA ARG A 114 -1.03 -27.12 -7.88
C ARG A 114 -1.23 -28.32 -6.94
N ALA A 115 -1.86 -28.11 -5.78
CA ALA A 115 -2.12 -29.18 -4.83
C ALA A 115 -3.20 -30.15 -5.32
N SER A 116 -4.21 -29.68 -6.07
CA SER A 116 -5.25 -30.52 -6.64
C SER A 116 -4.72 -31.44 -7.76
N PHE A 117 -3.79 -30.94 -8.59
CA PHE A 117 -3.14 -31.75 -9.63
C PHE A 117 -2.27 -32.87 -9.06
N ASP A 118 -1.70 -32.70 -7.86
CA ASP A 118 -0.81 -33.68 -7.22
C ASP A 118 -1.57 -34.82 -6.50
N VAL A 119 -2.88 -34.67 -6.27
CA VAL A 119 -3.71 -35.68 -5.57
C VAL A 119 -4.28 -36.76 -6.52
N GLU A 120 -4.22 -36.56 -7.84
CA GLU A 120 -4.68 -37.53 -8.84
C GLU A 120 -3.50 -38.20 -9.60
N GLY A 121 -2.31 -38.23 -8.98
CA GLY A 121 -1.08 -38.82 -9.57
C GLY A 121 -0.52 -40.04 -8.84
N ALA A 122 -1.15 -40.52 -7.77
CA ALA A 122 -0.68 -41.68 -6.99
C ALA A 122 -1.19 -43.04 -7.52
N ALA A 123 -1.45 -43.14 -8.83
CA ALA A 123 -1.79 -44.39 -9.50
C ALA A 123 -0.94 -44.57 -10.77
N GLY A 124 0.37 -44.75 -10.55
CA GLY A 124 1.22 -45.59 -11.39
C GLY A 124 1.56 -45.12 -12.81
N SER A 125 2.87 -45.12 -13.08
CA SER A 125 3.40 -45.66 -14.34
C SER A 125 3.08 -44.87 -15.63
N SER A 126 3.78 -43.76 -15.85
CA SER A 126 4.15 -43.17 -17.16
C SER A 126 4.70 -41.78 -16.86
N ASP A 127 5.98 -41.44 -16.96
CA ASP A 127 6.67 -41.14 -18.22
C ASP A 127 7.95 -40.38 -17.79
N GLN A 128 9.02 -41.03 -17.34
CA GLN A 128 10.28 -41.23 -18.09
C GLN A 128 10.54 -40.48 -19.43
N TYR A 129 9.61 -39.67 -19.95
CA TYR A 129 9.69 -39.00 -21.25
C TYR A 129 10.24 -37.57 -21.16
N LEU A 130 10.17 -36.93 -19.99
CA LEU A 130 10.62 -35.55 -19.78
C LEU A 130 12.14 -35.37 -19.71
N LEU A 131 12.91 -36.47 -19.63
CA LEU A 131 14.38 -36.41 -19.59
C LEU A 131 15.03 -36.31 -20.98
N LYS A 132 14.25 -36.23 -22.07
CA LYS A 132 14.77 -36.22 -23.45
C LYS A 132 14.68 -34.86 -24.16
N GLU A 133 14.19 -33.81 -23.51
CA GLU A 133 14.11 -32.47 -24.13
C GLU A 133 15.39 -31.61 -23.92
N GLN A 134 16.39 -32.07 -23.17
CA GLN A 134 17.66 -31.35 -22.96
C GLN A 134 18.80 -31.77 -23.92
N ALA A 135 18.53 -32.04 -25.20
CA ALA A 135 19.59 -32.47 -26.14
C ALA A 135 19.70 -31.67 -27.47
N THR A 136 19.04 -30.52 -27.61
CA THR A 136 19.08 -29.75 -28.89
C THR A 136 19.39 -28.27 -28.76
N ILE A 137 19.95 -27.81 -27.64
CA ILE A 137 20.54 -26.47 -27.53
C ILE A 137 22.05 -26.58 -27.76
N SER A 138 22.49 -26.74 -29.03
CA SER A 138 23.87 -26.45 -29.48
C SER A 138 24.07 -26.80 -30.97
N ARG A 139 23.33 -26.20 -31.92
CA ARG A 139 23.74 -26.25 -33.34
C ARG A 139 23.04 -25.24 -34.28
N SER A 140 23.13 -23.93 -34.04
CA SER A 140 22.96 -22.97 -35.15
C SER A 140 23.54 -21.58 -34.83
N THR A 141 24.86 -21.45 -34.78
CA THR A 141 25.52 -20.12 -34.84
C THR A 141 26.71 -20.09 -35.81
N GLY A 142 26.97 -21.17 -36.55
CA GLY A 142 28.00 -21.19 -37.58
C GLY A 142 27.36 -21.28 -38.95
N GLN A 143 27.74 -20.37 -39.85
CA GLN A 143 27.53 -20.46 -41.30
C GLN A 143 26.17 -20.01 -41.86
N VAL A 144 25.91 -18.70 -41.82
CA VAL A 144 25.42 -17.98 -43.01
C VAL A 144 26.16 -16.65 -43.10
N GLN A 145 27.47 -16.72 -43.30
CA GLN A 145 28.24 -15.65 -43.92
C GLN A 145 28.80 -16.26 -45.20
N ASP A 146 28.14 -16.05 -46.33
CA ASP A 146 28.80 -15.73 -47.58
C ASP A 146 27.77 -15.27 -48.63
N ILE A 147 28.24 -14.41 -49.55
CA ILE A 147 27.70 -14.04 -50.87
C ILE A 147 26.26 -13.47 -50.94
N SER A 148 26.01 -12.20 -51.31
CA SER A 148 26.48 -11.53 -52.52
C SER A 148 26.04 -10.05 -52.50
N LEU A 149 26.96 -9.10 -52.72
CA LEU A 149 26.83 -8.03 -53.73
C LEU A 149 28.07 -7.13 -53.71
N ILE A 150 28.99 -7.49 -54.59
CA ILE A 150 30.01 -6.64 -55.20
C ILE A 150 29.31 -5.60 -56.10
N SER A 151 29.97 -4.44 -56.29
CA SER A 151 29.71 -3.29 -57.21
C SER A 151 29.08 -2.09 -56.48
N PHE A 152 29.59 -0.86 -56.47
CA PHE A 152 30.51 -0.17 -57.39
C PHE A 152 30.93 1.16 -56.72
N PHE A 153 32.23 1.39 -56.46
CA PHE A 153 32.76 2.74 -56.27
C PHE A 153 34.18 2.77 -56.83
N LYS A 154 34.34 3.46 -57.97
CA LYS A 154 35.63 3.76 -58.62
C LYS A 154 36.12 5.14 -58.12
N PRO A 155 37.40 5.50 -58.34
CA PRO A 155 38.16 6.50 -57.57
C PRO A 155 37.76 7.96 -57.81
#